data_AF-A0A371QWZ1-F1
#
_entry.id   AF-A0A371QWZ1-F1
#
_cell.length_a   1.000
_cell.length_b   1.000
_cell.length_c   1.000
_cell.angle_alpha   90.00
_cell.angle_beta   90.00
_cell.angle_gamma   90.00
#
_symmetry.space_group_name_H-M   'P 1'
#
loop_
_entity.id
_entity.type
_entity.pdbx_description
1 polymer ?
#
loop_
_entity_poly.entity_id
_entity_poly.type
_entity_poly.pdbx_seq_one_letter_code
_entity_poly.pdbx_strand_id
1 'polypeptide(L)'
;MAADFIRSLGLPIPQTSFDAKAFVQGLYDAEGYVEYWKPRRTVRINFANKNWEIIKLVVETLKGVGIKKPYVRYSSRSYRIQLYRKDDVMAFAQNIGFRYPTKYNKLKIPSFLTFIPIPARRRPAYLKELAGGHHKG
;
A
#
# COMPACT_ATOMS: atom_id res chain seq x y z
N MET A 1 8.31 14.63 -19.98
CA MET A 1 9.79 14.64 -19.87
C MET A 1 10.43 13.36 -20.40
N ALA A 2 10.24 12.17 -19.82
CA ALA A 2 10.84 10.95 -20.39
C ALA A 2 10.15 10.43 -21.67
N ALA A 3 8.82 10.55 -21.76
CA ALA A 3 8.05 10.04 -22.91
C ALA A 3 8.28 10.83 -24.21
N ASP A 4 8.51 12.15 -24.09
CA ASP A 4 8.70 13.04 -25.24
C ASP A 4 10.07 12.83 -25.91
N PHE A 5 11.10 12.53 -25.11
CA PHE A 5 12.44 12.17 -25.59
C PHE A 5 12.48 10.81 -26.31
N ILE A 6 11.71 9.83 -25.84
CA ILE A 6 11.61 8.52 -26.51
C ILE A 6 10.92 8.66 -27.88
N ARG A 7 9.90 9.52 -27.98
CA ARG A 7 9.22 9.81 -29.25
C ARG A 7 10.14 10.49 -30.27
N SER A 8 11.04 11.38 -29.86
CA SER A 8 11.98 12.05 -30.78
C SER A 8 13.08 11.14 -31.32
N LEU A 9 13.30 9.97 -30.71
CA LEU A 9 14.32 9.01 -31.14
C LEU A 9 13.79 7.95 -32.12
N GLY A 10 12.50 7.98 -32.49
CA GLY A 10 11.88 6.97 -33.35
C GLY A 10 11.85 5.57 -32.72
N LEU A 11 12.14 5.46 -31.43
CA LEU A 11 12.11 4.20 -30.71
C LEU A 11 10.64 3.81 -30.44
N PRO A 12 10.26 2.54 -30.65
CA PRO A 12 8.92 2.09 -30.33
C PRO A 12 8.66 2.34 -28.84
N ILE A 13 7.53 2.97 -28.52
CA ILE A 13 7.10 3.13 -27.13
C ILE A 13 7.04 1.72 -26.52
N PRO A 14 7.74 1.46 -25.40
CA PRO A 14 7.71 0.15 -24.78
C PRO A 14 6.27 -0.24 -24.49
N GLN A 15 5.79 -1.30 -25.13
CA GLN A 15 4.51 -1.93 -24.82
C GLN A 15 4.67 -2.62 -23.46
N THR A 16 4.41 -1.90 -22.38
CA THR A 16 4.43 -2.49 -21.04
C THR A 16 3.12 -3.24 -20.81
N SER A 17 3.23 -4.51 -20.40
CA SER A 17 2.08 -5.28 -19.92
C SER A 17 1.45 -4.59 -18.72
N PHE A 18 0.12 -4.68 -18.59
CA PHE A 18 -0.61 -4.14 -17.44
C PHE A 18 -0.08 -4.72 -16.11
N ASP A 19 0.45 -3.84 -15.25
CA ASP A 19 0.87 -4.21 -13.88
C ASP A 19 -0.28 -3.97 -12.90
N ALA A 20 -1.04 -5.03 -12.63
CA ALA A 20 -2.15 -4.99 -11.69
C ALA A 20 -1.73 -4.55 -10.28
N LYS A 21 -0.52 -4.90 -9.81
CA LYS A 21 -0.04 -4.52 -8.48
C LYS A 21 0.22 -3.01 -8.41
N ALA A 22 0.89 -2.46 -9.43
CA ALA A 22 1.14 -1.02 -9.50
C ALA A 22 -0.16 -0.22 -9.64
N PHE A 23 -1.14 -0.75 -10.39
CA PHE A 23 -2.47 -0.16 -10.52
C PHE A 23 -3.22 -0.15 -9.17
N VAL A 24 -3.28 -1.28 -8.47
CA VAL A 24 -3.92 -1.38 -7.15
C VAL A 24 -3.22 -0.51 -6.12
N GLN A 25 -1.88 -0.44 -6.13
CA GLN A 25 -1.15 0.49 -5.28
C GLN A 25 -1.59 1.95 -5.53
N GLY A 26 -1.73 2.36 -6.80
CA GLY A 26 -2.24 3.68 -7.17
C GLY A 26 -3.65 3.96 -6.64
N LEU A 27 -4.55 2.97 -6.71
CA LEU A 27 -5.91 3.09 -6.14
C LEU A 27 -5.89 3.27 -4.62
N TYR A 28 -5.06 2.52 -3.90
CA TYR A 28 -4.92 2.68 -2.45
C TYR A 28 -4.26 4.01 -2.08
N ASP A 29 -3.30 4.47 -2.86
CA ASP A 29 -2.70 5.79 -2.69
C ASP A 29 -3.72 6.92 -2.86
N ALA A 30 -4.66 6.80 -3.79
CA ALA A 30 -5.72 7.79 -4.02
C ALA A 30 -6.87 7.68 -2.99
N GLU A 31 -7.52 6.53 -2.90
CA GLU A 31 -8.80 6.34 -2.19
C GLU A 31 -8.65 5.50 -0.91
N GLY A 32 -7.54 4.77 -0.78
CA GLY A 32 -7.28 3.94 0.39
C GLY A 32 -6.92 4.74 1.63
N TYR A 33 -7.27 4.21 2.80
CA TYR A 33 -6.92 4.81 4.08
C TYR A 33 -6.58 3.77 5.13
N VAL A 34 -5.79 4.21 6.11
CA VAL A 34 -5.35 3.41 7.25
C VAL A 34 -5.93 4.01 8.51
N GLU A 35 -6.58 3.19 9.33
CA GLU A 35 -7.13 3.57 10.63
C GLU A 35 -6.64 2.61 11.72
N TYR A 36 -6.52 3.12 12.95
CA TYR A 36 -6.28 2.28 14.11
C TYR A 36 -7.60 1.97 14.81
N TRP A 37 -7.97 0.69 14.83
CA TRP A 37 -9.18 0.23 15.48
C TRP A 37 -8.92 -0.04 16.97
N LYS A 38 -9.24 0.97 17.80
CA LYS A 38 -8.99 0.96 19.25
C LYS A 38 -9.51 -0.29 19.99
N PRO A 39 -10.77 -0.75 19.80
CA PRO A 39 -11.32 -1.91 20.52
C PRO A 39 -10.52 -3.20 20.38
N ARG A 40 -9.90 -3.45 19.22
CA ARG A 40 -9.05 -4.64 19.01
C ARG A 40 -7.58 -4.32 18.88
N ARG A 41 -7.19 -3.07 19.16
CA ARG A 41 -5.80 -2.57 19.07
C ARG A 41 -5.12 -2.97 17.76
N THR A 42 -5.84 -2.91 16.64
CA THR A 42 -5.35 -3.40 15.34
C THR A 42 -5.44 -2.33 14.26
N VAL A 43 -4.52 -2.40 13.31
CA VAL A 43 -4.53 -1.55 12.11
C VAL A 43 -5.53 -2.12 11.11
N ARG A 44 -6.28 -1.23 10.46
CA ARG A 44 -7.15 -1.57 9.34
C ARG A 44 -6.78 -0.78 8.11
N ILE A 45 -6.66 -1.48 6.99
CA ILE A 45 -6.50 -0.87 5.67
C ILE A 45 -7.85 -0.98 4.97
N ASN A 46 -8.37 0.15 4.52
CA ASN A 46 -9.66 0.25 3.87
C ASN A 46 -9.49 0.82 2.47
N PHE A 47 -10.32 0.36 1.55
CA PHE A 47 -10.52 0.93 0.22
C PHE A 47 -12.01 0.86 -0.10
N ALA A 48 -12.55 1.85 -0.79
CA ALA A 48 -13.96 1.87 -1.15
C ALA A 48 -14.14 2.44 -2.55
N ASN A 49 -14.97 1.79 -3.37
CA ASN A 49 -15.29 2.24 -4.72
C ASN A 49 -16.74 1.87 -5.08
N LYS A 50 -17.36 2.64 -5.97
CA LYS A 50 -18.72 2.34 -6.45
C LYS A 50 -18.74 1.28 -7.56
N ASN A 51 -17.65 1.16 -8.30
CA ASN A 51 -17.55 0.21 -9.40
C ASN A 51 -17.14 -1.17 -8.89
N TRP A 52 -17.99 -2.17 -9.13
CA TRP A 52 -17.75 -3.55 -8.71
C TRP A 52 -16.56 -4.20 -9.45
N GLU A 53 -16.35 -3.89 -10.72
CA GLU A 53 -15.24 -4.47 -11.50
C GLU A 53 -13.88 -4.02 -10.96
N ILE A 54 -13.79 -2.77 -10.50
CA ILE A 54 -12.59 -2.26 -9.80
C ILE A 54 -12.37 -3.05 -8.50
N ILE A 55 -13.43 -3.33 -7.75
CA ILE A 55 -13.35 -4.08 -6.49
C ILE A 55 -12.91 -5.51 -6.75
N LYS A 56 -13.45 -6.15 -7.78
CA LYS A 56 -13.07 -7.50 -8.19
C LYS A 56 -11.59 -7.57 -8.56
N LEU A 57 -11.12 -6.66 -9.41
CA LEU A 57 -9.71 -6.54 -9.78
C LEU A 57 -8.80 -6.35 -8.56
N VAL A 58 -9.19 -5.48 -7.63
CA VAL A 58 -8.44 -5.27 -6.39
C VAL A 58 -8.41 -6.54 -5.56
N VAL A 59 -9.54 -7.21 -5.33
CA VAL A 59 -9.61 -8.46 -4.56
C VAL A 59 -8.74 -9.56 -5.16
N GLU A 60 -8.80 -9.76 -6.47
CA GLU A 60 -7.99 -10.75 -7.19
C GLU A 60 -6.50 -10.44 -7.07
N THR A 61 -6.11 -9.18 -7.25
CA THR A 61 -4.72 -8.74 -7.09
C THR A 61 -4.23 -8.94 -5.65
N LEU A 62 -5.05 -8.59 -4.64
CA LEU A 62 -4.72 -8.78 -3.23
C LEU A 62 -4.51 -10.27 -2.89
N LYS A 63 -5.39 -11.15 -3.39
CA LYS A 63 -5.21 -12.60 -3.24
C LYS A 63 -3.94 -13.09 -3.92
N GLY A 64 -3.63 -12.60 -5.12
CA GLY A 64 -2.41 -12.91 -5.86
C GLY A 64 -1.12 -12.51 -5.14
N VAL A 65 -1.17 -11.61 -4.16
CA VAL A 65 -0.02 -11.21 -3.32
C VAL A 65 -0.05 -11.79 -1.90
N GLY A 66 -0.87 -12.82 -1.67
CA GLY A 66 -0.89 -13.57 -0.41
C GLY A 66 -1.87 -13.06 0.65
N ILE A 67 -2.76 -12.12 0.32
CA ILE A 67 -3.84 -11.70 1.23
C ILE A 67 -4.97 -12.73 1.16
N LYS A 68 -5.18 -13.46 2.25
CA LYS A 68 -5.98 -14.68 2.24
C LYS A 68 -7.47 -14.39 2.20
N LYS A 69 -7.94 -13.44 3.02
CA LYS A 69 -9.38 -13.16 3.16
C LYS A 69 -9.67 -11.65 3.23
N PRO A 70 -9.52 -10.91 2.12
CA PRO A 70 -9.97 -9.53 2.05
C PRO A 70 -11.48 -9.47 2.34
N TYR A 71 -11.88 -8.70 3.35
CA TYR A 71 -13.30 -8.60 3.71
C TYR A 71 -13.97 -7.57 2.80
N VAL A 72 -14.97 -8.01 2.04
CA VAL A 72 -15.73 -7.16 1.12
C VAL A 72 -17.14 -6.99 1.66
N ARG A 73 -17.62 -5.75 1.72
CA ARG A 73 -19.02 -5.45 2.05
C ARG A 73 -19.55 -4.30 1.22
N TYR A 74 -20.84 -4.29 0.96
CA TYR A 74 -21.53 -3.14 0.40
C TYR A 74 -22.12 -2.29 1.52
N SER A 75 -21.81 -0.99 1.56
CA SER A 75 -22.36 -0.05 2.55
C SER A 75 -22.21 1.39 2.08
N SER A 76 -23.14 2.26 2.47
CA SER A 76 -23.13 3.69 2.10
C SER A 76 -23.01 3.90 0.58
N ARG A 77 -23.73 3.10 -0.21
CA ARG A 77 -23.74 3.14 -1.69
C ARG A 77 -22.35 2.91 -2.34
N SER A 78 -21.49 2.13 -1.69
CA SER A 78 -20.15 1.77 -2.17
C SER A 78 -19.76 0.37 -1.70
N TYR A 79 -18.95 -0.32 -2.49
CA TYR A 79 -18.26 -1.53 -2.05
C TYR A 79 -17.02 -1.13 -1.26
N ARG A 80 -16.74 -1.85 -0.18
CA ARG A 80 -15.60 -1.58 0.70
C ARG A 80 -14.80 -2.85 0.91
N ILE A 81 -13.49 -2.75 0.73
CA ILE A 81 -12.51 -3.78 1.07
C ILE A 81 -11.86 -3.38 2.39
N GLN A 82 -11.79 -4.33 3.33
CA GLN A 82 -11.14 -4.14 4.63
C GLN A 82 -10.13 -5.25 4.88
N LEU A 83 -8.91 -4.85 5.23
CA LEU A 83 -7.83 -5.72 5.71
C LEU A 83 -7.58 -5.38 7.17
N TYR A 84 -7.77 -6.36 8.05
CA TYR A 84 -7.63 -6.14 9.51
C TYR A 84 -6.91 -7.28 10.24
N ARG A 85 -6.63 -8.37 9.52
CA ARG A 85 -5.87 -9.51 10.06
C ARG A 85 -4.39 -9.18 9.93
N LYS A 86 -3.62 -9.55 10.96
CA LYS A 86 -2.16 -9.33 11.01
C LYS A 86 -1.51 -9.70 9.68
N ASP A 87 -1.65 -10.95 9.27
CA ASP A 87 -0.96 -11.49 8.09
C ASP A 87 -1.38 -10.78 6.80
N ASP A 88 -2.65 -10.41 6.67
CA ASP A 88 -3.15 -9.70 5.47
C ASP A 88 -2.63 -8.24 5.42
N VAL A 89 -2.57 -7.56 6.57
CA VAL A 89 -2.00 -6.22 6.69
C VAL A 89 -0.51 -6.24 6.39
N MET A 90 0.19 -7.26 6.88
CA MET A 90 1.61 -7.52 6.62
C MET A 90 1.88 -7.78 5.15
N ALA A 91 1.12 -8.70 4.55
CA ALA A 91 1.22 -9.04 3.13
C ALA A 91 0.94 -7.80 2.26
N PHE A 92 -0.05 -6.99 2.63
CA PHE A 92 -0.31 -5.72 1.97
C PHE A 92 0.89 -4.78 2.06
N ALA A 93 1.43 -4.55 3.26
CA ALA A 93 2.54 -3.62 3.48
C ALA A 93 3.80 -4.02 2.70
N GLN A 94 4.06 -5.33 2.58
CA GLN A 94 5.23 -5.87 1.89
C GLN A 94 5.08 -5.85 0.36
N ASN A 95 3.90 -6.18 -0.17
CA ASN A 95 3.72 -6.44 -1.60
C ASN A 95 3.00 -5.32 -2.37
N ILE A 96 2.18 -4.51 -1.71
CA ILE A 96 1.44 -3.39 -2.31
C ILE A 96 1.90 -2.08 -1.67
N GLY A 97 1.72 -1.94 -0.35
CA GLY A 97 2.12 -0.78 0.42
C GLY A 97 1.46 0.53 -0.03
N PHE A 98 1.97 1.64 0.51
CA PHE A 98 1.63 2.99 0.09
C PHE A 98 2.90 3.70 -0.37
N ARG A 99 2.79 4.58 -1.38
CA ARG A 99 3.92 5.43 -1.78
C ARG A 99 4.07 6.62 -0.86
N TYR A 100 2.97 7.14 -0.32
CA TYR A 100 2.98 8.30 0.56
C TYR A 100 3.43 7.94 1.99
N PRO A 101 4.50 8.57 2.51
CA PRO A 101 5.04 8.26 3.84
C PRO A 101 4.02 8.41 4.97
N THR A 102 3.09 9.37 4.87
CA THR A 102 2.07 9.61 5.89
C THR A 102 1.11 8.43 6.05
N LYS A 103 0.70 7.78 4.95
CA LYS A 103 -0.12 6.55 4.99
C LYS A 103 0.72 5.34 5.39
N TYR A 104 1.94 5.22 4.88
CA TYR A 104 2.84 4.14 5.24
C TYR A 104 3.18 4.13 6.74
N ASN A 105 3.43 5.29 7.34
CA ASN A 105 3.75 5.41 8.76
C ASN A 105 2.56 5.02 9.66
N LYS A 106 1.32 5.15 9.19
CA LYS A 106 0.14 4.64 9.92
C LYS A 106 0.07 3.11 9.98
N LEU A 107 0.79 2.41 9.11
CA LEU A 107 0.96 0.96 9.23
C LEU A 107 1.90 0.57 10.38
N LYS A 108 2.71 1.51 10.88
CA LYS A 108 3.74 1.31 11.92
C LYS A 108 3.21 1.56 13.34
N ILE A 109 1.91 1.60 13.58
CA ILE A 109 1.37 1.91 14.92
C ILE A 109 1.69 0.74 15.90
N PRO A 110 2.04 1.03 17.18
CA PRO A 110 2.96 0.20 17.98
C PRO A 110 2.46 -1.17 18.47
N SER A 111 1.19 -1.55 18.26
CA SER A 111 0.74 -2.89 18.68
C SER A 111 1.27 -4.02 17.79
N PHE A 112 1.93 -3.69 16.67
CA PHE A 112 2.48 -4.65 15.70
C PHE A 112 4.00 -4.53 15.46
N LEU A 113 4.71 -3.62 16.12
CA LEU A 113 6.13 -3.31 15.84
C LEU A 113 7.16 -4.16 16.60
N THR A 114 6.82 -5.39 16.99
CA THR A 114 7.84 -6.43 17.11
C THR A 114 7.86 -7.19 15.78
N PHE A 115 8.94 -7.06 15.01
CA PHE A 115 9.26 -7.84 13.78
C PHE A 115 8.58 -7.46 12.45
N ILE A 116 8.86 -6.27 11.90
CA ILE A 116 8.89 -6.13 10.43
C ILE A 116 10.30 -5.68 10.01
N PRO A 117 11.15 -6.56 9.46
CA PRO A 117 12.38 -6.12 8.83
C PRO A 117 12.04 -5.29 7.59
N ILE A 118 12.53 -4.05 7.57
CA ILE A 118 12.39 -3.14 6.42
C ILE A 118 13.17 -3.77 5.25
N PRO A 119 12.57 -3.99 4.06
CA PRO A 119 13.31 -4.39 2.88
C PRO A 119 14.39 -3.34 2.58
N ALA A 120 15.65 -3.76 2.53
CA ALA A 120 16.81 -2.87 2.46
C ALA A 120 16.82 -1.89 1.27
N ARG A 121 15.96 -2.07 0.26
CA ARG A 121 15.97 -1.33 -1.01
C ARG A 121 15.19 -0.01 -1.04
N ARG A 122 14.50 0.39 0.03
CA ARG A 122 13.84 1.72 0.10
C ARG A 122 13.90 2.32 1.50
N ARG A 123 15.10 2.72 1.95
CA ARG A 123 15.20 3.69 3.05
C ARG A 123 15.15 5.10 2.46
N PRO A 124 14.12 5.91 2.76
CA PRO A 124 14.16 7.33 2.50
C PRO A 124 15.31 7.98 3.29
N ALA A 125 15.96 8.98 2.70
CA ALA A 125 17.12 9.66 3.29
C ALA A 125 16.87 10.24 4.70
N TYR A 126 15.62 10.57 5.05
CA TYR A 126 15.26 11.17 6.34
C TYR A 126 15.40 10.24 7.55
N LEU A 127 15.64 8.93 7.37
CA LEU A 127 15.88 8.01 8.51
C LEU A 127 17.32 8.07 9.05
N LYS A 128 18.24 8.82 8.40
CA LYS A 128 19.57 9.06 8.96
C LYS A 128 19.56 10.08 10.10
N GLU A 129 18.61 11.01 10.14
CA GLU A 129 18.57 12.06 11.15
C GLU A 129 18.06 11.57 12.52
N LEU A 130 17.25 10.51 12.56
CA LEU A 130 16.74 9.96 13.82
C LEU A 130 17.71 8.99 14.52
N ALA A 131 18.84 8.64 13.88
CA ALA A 131 19.85 7.73 14.44
C ALA A 131 21.13 8.45 14.92
N GLY A 132 21.23 9.78 14.73
CA GLY A 132 22.45 10.55 15.01
C GLY A 132 22.37 11.53 16.18
N GLY A 133 21.42 11.36 17.09
CA GLY A 133 21.08 12.38 18.09
C GLY A 133 21.44 12.07 19.54
N HIS A 134 22.56 11.40 19.83
CA HIS A 134 23.12 11.34 21.20
C HIS A 134 24.64 11.21 21.20
N HIS A 135 25.33 12.34 21.30
CA HIS A 135 26.65 12.49 21.94
C HIS A 135 26.74 13.95 22.43
N LYS A 136 26.54 14.15 23.73
CA LYS A 136 27.55 14.46 24.77
C LYS A 136 27.97 15.94 24.83
N GLY A 137 27.91 16.49 26.03
CA GLY A 137 28.36 17.83 26.42
C GLY A 137 27.63 18.25 27.68
#